data_AF-A0A5M3MVE8-F1
#
_entry.id   AF-A0A5M3MVE8-F1
#
_cell.length_a   1.000
_cell.length_b   1.000
_cell.length_c   1.000
_cell.angle_alpha   90.00
_cell.angle_beta   90.00
_cell.angle_gamma   90.00
#
_symmetry.space_group_name_H-M   'P 1'
#
loop_
_entity.id
_entity.type
_entity.pdbx_description
1 polymer ?
#
loop_
_entity_poly.entity_id
_entity_poly.type
_entity_poly.pdbx_seq_one_letter_code
_entity_poly.pdbx_strand_id
1 'polypeptide(L)'
;MGYHLPRILAPQSGTIDWPRMRKFLKDVKRDGAIPSDHYSHDHLNEQKDIPIENEAFVKWQNIFQELSSKPGNEDVVWGLIDGFLLYWDKEVISNLDVRIFLRVSHDVLKQRRHERHGYHTAVQSDPEGTLWRDPPGYWEQIVWPAYEDAHRDVFEDGNLETGRPTGKVQDLVLFENEKMSMTDVVGVCCEVLQKKLQGSNI
;
A
#
# COMPACT_ATOMS: atom_id res chain seq x y z
N MET A 1 18.31 -34.32 14.63
CA MET A 1 18.83 -33.04 15.13
C MET A 1 18.30 -31.95 14.22
N GLY A 2 17.21 -31.29 14.63
CA GLY A 2 16.61 -30.21 13.84
C GLY A 2 17.44 -28.96 14.03
N TYR A 3 18.00 -28.44 12.93
CA TYR A 3 18.57 -27.10 12.92
C TYR A 3 17.40 -26.11 13.05
N HIS A 4 17.17 -25.59 14.26
CA HIS A 4 16.43 -24.34 14.41
C HIS A 4 17.30 -23.25 13.81
N LEU A 5 17.00 -22.89 12.56
CA LEU A 5 17.43 -21.61 12.02
C LEU A 5 16.96 -20.52 13.00
N PRO A 6 17.85 -19.64 13.48
CA PRO A 6 17.44 -18.54 14.33
C PRO A 6 16.35 -17.75 13.60
N ARG A 7 15.26 -17.44 14.32
CA ARG A 7 14.18 -16.56 13.85
C ARG A 7 14.85 -15.35 13.22
N ILE A 8 14.82 -15.25 11.90
CA ILE A 8 15.45 -14.16 11.15
C ILE A 8 14.94 -12.88 11.80
N LEU A 9 15.85 -12.09 12.38
CA LEU A 9 15.53 -10.82 13.02
C LEU A 9 14.70 -9.98 12.04
N ALA A 10 13.56 -9.48 12.52
CA ALA A 10 12.57 -8.63 11.86
C ALA A 10 13.11 -7.95 10.57
N PRO A 11 12.90 -8.54 9.37
CA PRO A 11 13.38 -7.95 8.12
C PRO A 11 12.83 -6.53 7.89
N GLN A 12 11.75 -6.16 8.59
CA GLN A 12 11.06 -4.88 8.41
C GLN A 12 11.90 -3.66 8.84
N SER A 13 12.84 -3.77 9.79
CA SER A 13 13.67 -2.61 10.18
C SER A 13 14.73 -2.25 9.12
N GLY A 14 15.16 -3.22 8.30
CA GLY A 14 16.14 -3.01 7.24
C GLY A 14 15.55 -2.91 5.82
N THR A 15 14.25 -3.19 5.65
CA THR A 15 13.61 -3.18 4.32
C THR A 15 13.29 -1.76 3.83
N ILE A 16 12.91 -0.86 4.73
CA ILE A 16 12.61 0.54 4.42
C ILE A 16 13.55 1.42 5.25
N ASP A 17 14.13 2.44 4.62
CA ASP A 17 14.77 3.55 5.34
C ASP A 17 13.69 4.41 6.00
N TRP A 18 13.28 4.01 7.20
CA TRP A 18 12.18 4.65 7.94
C TRP A 18 12.43 6.12 8.23
N PRO A 19 13.62 6.55 8.71
CA PRO A 19 13.91 7.98 8.87
C PRO A 19 13.70 8.78 7.58
N ARG A 20 14.17 8.28 6.43
CA ARG A 20 13.96 8.93 5.14
C ARG A 20 12.48 8.96 4.75
N MET A 21 11.76 7.85 4.89
CA MET A 21 10.33 7.76 4.57
C MET A 21 9.49 8.72 5.40
N ARG A 22 9.71 8.77 6.72
CA ARG A 22 9.00 9.67 7.62
C ARG A 22 9.26 11.14 7.30
N LYS A 23 10.53 11.50 7.03
CA LYS A 23 10.89 12.86 6.60
C LYS A 23 10.21 13.22 5.29
N PHE A 24 10.25 12.33 4.30
CA PHE A 24 9.63 12.53 3.00
C PHE A 24 8.13 12.79 3.12
N LEU A 25 7.40 11.96 3.88
CA LEU A 25 5.95 12.15 4.08
C LEU A 25 5.62 13.47 4.78
N LYS A 26 6.41 13.86 5.79
CA LYS A 26 6.24 15.14 6.47
C LYS A 26 6.45 16.33 5.53
N ASP A 27 7.47 16.28 4.69
CA ASP A 27 7.74 17.35 3.73
C ASP A 27 6.65 17.43 2.66
N VAL A 28 6.24 16.30 2.07
CA VAL A 28 5.14 16.25 1.09
C VAL A 28 3.83 16.77 1.69
N LYS A 29 3.51 16.38 2.93
CA LYS A 29 2.29 16.83 3.62
C LYS A 29 2.31 18.32 3.98
N ARG A 30 3.49 18.88 4.23
CA ARG A 30 3.68 20.32 4.48
C ARG A 30 3.58 21.13 3.19
N ASP A 31 4.25 20.67 2.13
CA ASP A 31 4.52 21.48 0.94
C ASP A 31 3.55 21.19 -0.21
N GLY A 32 2.80 20.07 -0.15
CA GLY A 32 1.93 19.63 -1.23
C GLY A 32 2.69 19.22 -2.50
N ALA A 33 3.99 18.94 -2.40
CA ALA A 33 4.85 18.67 -3.54
C ALA A 33 5.86 17.56 -3.23
N ILE A 34 6.13 16.72 -4.23
CA ILE A 34 7.21 15.74 -4.17
C ILE A 34 8.55 16.46 -4.40
N PRO A 35 9.58 16.25 -3.55
CA PRO A 35 10.92 16.78 -3.77
C PRO A 35 11.47 16.48 -5.17
N SER A 36 12.11 17.45 -5.82
CA SER A 36 12.60 17.34 -7.19
C SER A 36 13.74 16.34 -7.39
N ASP A 37 14.41 15.95 -6.30
CA ASP A 37 15.45 14.93 -6.26
C ASP A 37 14.90 13.51 -6.01
N HIS A 38 13.58 13.36 -5.87
CA HIS A 38 12.93 12.06 -5.78
C HIS A 38 12.83 11.39 -7.15
N TYR A 39 13.35 10.17 -7.24
CA TYR A 39 13.29 9.35 -8.45
C TYR A 39 12.81 7.94 -8.12
N SER A 40 11.97 7.37 -8.99
CA SER A 40 11.41 6.03 -8.84
C SER A 40 11.76 5.16 -10.05
N HIS A 41 12.11 3.90 -9.78
CA HIS A 41 12.38 2.88 -10.80
C HIS A 41 11.11 2.12 -11.19
N ASP A 42 9.93 2.53 -10.71
CA ASP A 42 8.69 1.78 -10.92
C ASP A 42 8.30 1.67 -12.40
N HIS A 43 8.68 2.66 -13.21
CA HIS A 43 8.51 2.64 -14.66
C HIS A 43 9.27 1.49 -15.37
N LEU A 44 10.23 0.84 -14.69
CA LEU A 44 10.94 -0.33 -15.19
C LEU A 44 10.19 -1.66 -14.94
N ASN A 45 9.15 -1.65 -14.11
CA ASN A 45 8.35 -2.84 -13.80
C ASN A 45 7.19 -3.02 -14.80
N GLU A 46 6.76 -4.26 -14.99
CA GLU A 46 5.58 -4.59 -15.79
C GLU A 46 4.33 -3.93 -15.17
N GLN A 47 3.69 -3.05 -15.94
CA GLN A 47 2.42 -2.44 -15.59
C GLN A 47 1.30 -3.20 -16.29
N LYS A 48 0.43 -3.86 -15.50
CA LYS A 48 -0.78 -4.50 -16.01
C LYS A 48 -1.93 -3.51 -15.91
N ASP A 49 -2.57 -3.23 -17.02
CA ASP A 49 -3.78 -2.42 -17.04
C ASP A 49 -4.95 -3.24 -16.49
N ILE A 50 -5.63 -2.69 -15.48
CA ILE A 50 -6.82 -3.29 -14.87
C ILE A 50 -7.94 -2.26 -15.03
N PRO A 51 -8.75 -2.36 -16.10
CA PRO A 51 -9.71 -1.33 -16.43
C PRO A 51 -10.83 -1.27 -15.40
N ILE A 52 -11.39 -0.07 -15.24
CA ILE A 52 -12.67 0.15 -14.58
C ILE A 52 -13.74 0.45 -15.63
N GLU A 53 -15.00 0.22 -15.27
CA GLU A 53 -16.12 0.55 -16.13
C GLU A 53 -16.18 2.06 -16.43
N ASN A 54 -16.36 2.42 -17.69
CA ASN A 54 -16.36 3.82 -18.13
C ASN A 54 -17.46 4.65 -17.44
N GLU A 55 -18.61 4.05 -17.14
CA GLU A 55 -19.68 4.72 -16.39
C GLU A 55 -19.21 5.12 -14.99
N ALA A 56 -18.52 4.22 -14.28
CA ALA A 56 -17.95 4.51 -12.97
C ALA A 56 -16.87 5.60 -13.05
N PHE A 57 -15.99 5.53 -14.06
CA PHE A 57 -14.98 6.57 -14.29
C PHE A 57 -15.61 7.95 -14.48
N VAL A 58 -16.57 8.07 -15.42
CA VAL A 58 -17.26 9.34 -15.71
C VAL A 58 -18.02 9.85 -14.49
N LYS A 59 -18.70 8.97 -13.76
CA LYS A 59 -19.41 9.32 -12.51
C LYS A 59 -18.45 9.97 -11.52
N TRP A 60 -17.33 9.32 -11.20
CA TRP A 60 -16.39 9.83 -10.22
C TRP A 60 -15.65 11.08 -10.68
N GLN A 61 -15.28 11.15 -11.96
CA GLN A 61 -14.70 12.35 -12.54
C GLN A 61 -15.61 13.57 -12.34
N ASN A 62 -16.90 13.44 -12.64
CA ASN A 62 -17.87 14.53 -12.45
C ASN A 62 -17.99 14.94 -10.98
N ILE A 63 -18.05 13.96 -10.06
CA ILE A 63 -18.14 14.23 -8.62
C ILE A 63 -16.90 14.98 -8.12
N PHE A 64 -15.70 14.55 -8.47
CA PHE A 64 -14.47 15.22 -8.02
C PHE A 64 -14.29 16.60 -8.65
N GLN A 65 -14.74 16.81 -9.89
CA GLN A 65 -14.75 18.12 -10.53
C GLN A 65 -15.71 19.10 -9.83
N GLU A 66 -16.88 18.63 -9.40
CA GLU A 66 -17.79 19.43 -8.58
C GLU A 66 -17.18 19.74 -7.21
N LEU A 67 -16.57 18.75 -6.56
CA LEU A 67 -15.94 18.90 -5.24
C LEU A 67 -14.78 19.91 -5.27
N SER A 68 -13.93 19.87 -6.29
CA SER A 68 -12.82 20.82 -6.44
C SER A 68 -13.28 22.26 -6.69
N SER A 69 -14.52 22.45 -7.15
CA SER A 69 -15.09 23.78 -7.39
C SER A 69 -15.73 24.40 -6.13
N LYS A 70 -15.76 23.67 -5.00
CA LYS A 70 -16.37 24.15 -3.75
C LYS A 70 -15.38 25.00 -2.93
N PRO A 71 -15.86 26.10 -2.32
CA PRO A 71 -15.07 26.89 -1.38
C PRO A 71 -14.41 26.04 -0.29
N GLY A 72 -13.09 26.15 -0.17
CA GLY A 72 -12.27 25.42 0.79
C GLY A 72 -11.62 24.14 0.23
N ASN A 73 -11.96 23.72 -1.00
CA ASN A 73 -11.35 22.56 -1.65
C ASN A 73 -10.37 22.94 -2.77
N GLU A 74 -10.20 24.23 -3.08
CA GLU A 74 -9.41 24.68 -4.23
C GLU A 74 -7.92 24.32 -4.12
N ASP A 75 -7.40 24.25 -2.89
CA ASP A 75 -5.99 23.99 -2.60
C ASP A 75 -5.72 22.53 -2.20
N VAL A 76 -6.68 21.62 -2.40
CA VAL A 76 -6.49 20.20 -2.07
C VAL A 76 -5.51 19.55 -3.03
N VAL A 77 -4.41 19.05 -2.48
CA VAL A 77 -3.45 18.19 -3.19
C VAL A 77 -3.70 16.73 -2.82
N TRP A 78 -3.90 15.89 -3.83
CA TRP A 78 -4.07 14.45 -3.65
C TRP A 78 -2.72 13.73 -3.72
N GLY A 79 -2.33 13.07 -2.62
CA GLY A 79 -1.18 12.17 -2.58
C GLY A 79 -1.65 10.72 -2.41
N LEU A 80 -1.27 9.84 -3.34
CA LEU A 80 -1.47 8.40 -3.22
C LEU A 80 -0.14 7.75 -2.84
N ILE A 81 -0.16 6.95 -1.78
CA ILE A 81 1.01 6.21 -1.29
C ILE A 81 0.62 4.73 -1.28
N ASP A 82 1.31 3.94 -2.07
CA ASP A 82 1.15 2.48 -2.11
C ASP A 82 2.42 1.81 -1.58
N GLY A 83 2.25 0.77 -0.76
CA GLY A 83 3.35 0.09 -0.12
C GLY A 83 2.92 -1.01 0.83
N PHE A 84 3.63 -2.13 0.78
CA PHE A 84 3.29 -3.36 1.53
C PHE A 84 3.66 -3.32 3.03
N LEU A 85 4.28 -2.25 3.54
CA LEU A 85 4.68 -2.10 4.94
C LEU A 85 4.22 -0.79 5.59
N LEU A 86 3.31 -0.03 4.95
CA LEU A 86 2.92 1.29 5.42
C LEU A 86 2.32 1.28 6.84
N TYR A 87 1.68 0.18 7.24
CA TYR A 87 1.05 0.02 8.57
C TYR A 87 1.94 -0.66 9.63
N TRP A 88 3.23 -0.80 9.33
CA TRP A 88 4.21 -1.23 10.33
C TRP A 88 4.68 -0.07 11.20
N ASP A 89 4.92 1.10 10.59
CA ASP A 89 5.48 2.27 11.25
C ASP A 89 4.40 3.24 11.74
N LYS A 90 4.39 3.54 13.04
CA LYS A 90 3.38 4.43 13.66
C LYS A 90 3.41 5.85 13.12
N GLU A 91 4.59 6.37 12.79
CA GLU A 91 4.74 7.73 12.29
C GLU A 91 4.25 7.83 10.85
N VAL A 92 4.53 6.82 10.02
CA VAL A 92 3.91 6.69 8.70
C VAL A 92 2.39 6.66 8.81
N ILE A 93 1.81 5.78 9.65
CA ILE A 93 0.35 5.70 9.86
C ILE A 93 -0.23 7.06 10.24
N SER A 94 0.43 7.80 11.14
CA SER A 94 -0.06 9.10 11.63
C SER A 94 -0.09 10.20 10.56
N ASN A 95 0.71 10.07 9.50
CA ASN A 95 0.74 11.02 8.39
C ASN A 95 -0.33 10.76 7.33
N LEU A 96 -1.02 9.61 7.35
CA LEU A 96 -2.05 9.26 6.36
C LEU A 96 -3.43 9.82 6.73
N ASP A 97 -4.16 10.35 5.76
CA ASP A 97 -5.51 10.89 5.97
C ASP A 97 -6.62 9.83 5.78
N VAL A 98 -6.34 8.86 4.90
CA VAL A 98 -7.17 7.69 4.58
C VAL A 98 -6.26 6.47 4.58
N ARG A 99 -6.73 5.35 5.14
CA ARG A 99 -5.97 4.10 5.25
C ARG A 99 -6.78 2.98 4.61
N ILE A 100 -6.22 2.39 3.57
CA ILE A 100 -6.82 1.30 2.80
C ILE A 100 -5.93 0.06 2.92
N PHE A 101 -6.53 -1.11 3.08
CA PHE A 101 -5.83 -2.40 3.06
C PHE A 101 -6.49 -3.35 2.06
N LEU A 102 -5.69 -3.91 1.17
CA LEU A 102 -6.13 -4.90 0.18
C LEU A 102 -5.83 -6.30 0.70
N ARG A 103 -6.86 -6.98 1.23
CA ARG A 103 -6.72 -8.36 1.72
C ARG A 103 -6.92 -9.34 0.58
N VAL A 104 -5.97 -10.27 0.47
CA VAL A 104 -5.97 -11.41 -0.44
C VAL A 104 -5.42 -12.60 0.34
N SER A 105 -5.98 -13.78 0.09
CA SER A 105 -5.57 -15.02 0.73
C SER A 105 -4.13 -15.41 0.41
N HIS A 106 -3.52 -16.13 1.34
CA HIS A 106 -2.18 -16.70 1.21
C HIS A 106 -1.97 -17.40 -0.13
N ASP A 107 -2.90 -18.27 -0.53
CA ASP A 107 -2.72 -19.12 -1.71
C ASP A 107 -2.74 -18.29 -3.00
N VAL A 108 -3.62 -17.30 -3.09
CA VAL A 108 -3.66 -16.38 -4.24
C VAL A 108 -2.44 -15.48 -4.26
N LEU A 109 -2.00 -14.95 -3.11
CA LEU A 109 -0.77 -14.16 -3.03
C LEU A 109 0.46 -14.98 -3.44
N LYS A 110 0.56 -16.24 -2.99
CA LYS A 110 1.62 -17.17 -3.35
C LYS A 110 1.65 -17.41 -4.85
N GLN A 111 0.50 -17.74 -5.44
CA GLN A 111 0.39 -17.94 -6.89
C GLN A 111 0.86 -16.70 -7.65
N ARG A 112 0.30 -15.51 -7.34
CA ARG A 112 0.65 -14.26 -8.02
C ARG A 112 2.13 -13.89 -7.86
N ARG A 113 2.73 -14.19 -6.70
CA ARG A 113 4.16 -13.96 -6.47
C ARG A 113 5.03 -14.87 -7.34
N HIS A 114 4.69 -16.14 -7.46
CA HIS A 114 5.43 -17.08 -8.31
C HIS A 114 5.28 -16.79 -9.80
N GLU A 115 4.13 -16.29 -10.23
CA GLU A 115 3.89 -15.85 -11.61
C GLU A 115 4.66 -14.57 -11.97
N ARG A 116 5.10 -13.79 -10.98
CA ARG A 116 5.91 -12.59 -11.20
C ARG A 116 7.33 -13.01 -11.62
N HIS A 117 7.63 -12.90 -12.91
CA HIS A 117 8.89 -13.33 -13.53
C HIS A 117 10.17 -12.56 -13.09
N GLY A 118 10.00 -11.59 -12.21
CA GLY A 118 11.03 -10.73 -11.62
C GLY A 118 10.51 -9.33 -11.38
N TYR A 119 11.29 -8.50 -10.71
CA TYR A 119 11.01 -7.07 -10.58
C TYR A 119 12.30 -6.28 -10.46
N HIS A 120 12.31 -5.06 -10.99
CA HIS A 120 13.43 -4.14 -10.84
C HIS A 120 13.45 -3.61 -9.42
N THR A 121 14.58 -3.77 -8.75
CA THR A 121 14.82 -3.23 -7.42
C THR A 121 15.73 -2.00 -7.52
N ALA A 122 15.47 -1.00 -6.67
CA ALA A 122 16.42 0.08 -6.47
C ALA A 122 17.59 -0.46 -5.64
N VAL A 123 18.65 -0.93 -6.31
CA VAL A 123 19.88 -1.33 -5.62
C VAL A 123 20.78 -0.10 -5.53
N GLN A 124 21.23 0.26 -4.33
CA GLN A 124 22.08 1.45 -4.14
C GLN A 124 23.39 1.41 -4.98
N SER A 125 23.85 0.21 -5.35
CA SER A 125 25.04 0.01 -6.17
C SER A 125 24.78 -0.03 -7.68
N ASP A 126 23.52 -0.04 -8.12
CA ASP A 126 23.14 -0.15 -9.54
C ASP A 126 22.01 0.83 -9.88
N PRO A 127 22.33 2.02 -10.44
CA PRO A 127 21.36 3.05 -10.77
C PRO A 127 20.35 2.62 -11.84
N GLU A 128 20.66 1.62 -12.68
CA GLU A 128 19.75 1.11 -13.70
C GLU A 128 18.76 0.07 -13.14
N GLY A 129 18.95 -0.35 -11.88
CA GLY A 129 18.11 -1.28 -11.16
C GLY A 129 18.30 -2.72 -11.62
N THR A 130 18.78 -3.59 -10.73
CA THR A 130 18.96 -5.01 -11.06
C THR A 130 17.62 -5.74 -11.05
N LEU A 131 17.36 -6.52 -12.12
CA LEU A 131 16.22 -7.44 -12.17
C LEU A 131 16.40 -8.52 -11.10
N TRP A 132 15.58 -8.46 -10.06
CA TRP A 132 15.56 -9.45 -8.99
C TRP A 132 14.61 -10.59 -9.34
N ARG A 133 15.03 -11.82 -9.05
CA ARG A 133 14.18 -13.02 -9.09
C ARG A 133 14.24 -13.70 -7.74
N ASP A 134 13.09 -14.14 -7.26
CA ASP A 134 13.00 -14.85 -5.98
C ASP A 134 13.83 -16.14 -6.02
N PRO A 135 14.76 -16.35 -5.06
CA PRO A 135 15.46 -17.61 -4.95
C PRO A 135 14.49 -18.73 -4.51
N PRO A 136 14.86 -20.01 -4.69
CA PRO A 136 14.04 -21.13 -4.22
C PRO A 136 13.68 -21.02 -2.74
N GLY A 137 12.39 -21.17 -2.42
CA GLY A 137 11.87 -21.11 -1.04
C GLY A 137 11.73 -19.71 -0.45
N TYR A 138 11.97 -18.64 -1.23
CA TYR A 138 11.90 -17.26 -0.74
C TYR A 138 10.51 -16.87 -0.21
N TRP A 139 9.44 -17.38 -0.83
CA TRP A 139 8.07 -17.14 -0.37
C TRP A 139 7.87 -17.66 1.06
N GLU A 140 8.12 -18.94 1.26
CA GLU A 140 7.87 -19.66 2.51
C GLU A 140 8.81 -19.22 3.63
N GLN A 141 10.06 -18.90 3.29
CA GLN A 141 11.10 -18.62 4.28
C GLN A 141 11.20 -17.15 4.63
N ILE A 142 10.84 -16.24 3.71
CA ILE A 142 11.08 -14.80 3.85
C ILE A 142 9.79 -14.00 3.68
N VAL A 143 9.14 -14.06 2.51
CA VAL A 143 8.05 -13.13 2.17
C VAL A 143 6.84 -13.32 3.07
N TRP A 144 6.34 -14.55 3.20
CA TRP A 144 5.15 -14.81 3.99
C TRP A 144 5.38 -14.59 5.49
N PRO A 145 6.45 -15.13 6.12
CA PRO A 145 6.72 -14.84 7.53
C PRO A 145 6.90 -13.35 7.83
N ALA A 146 7.53 -12.59 6.92
CA ALA A 146 7.69 -11.14 7.08
C ALA A 146 6.36 -10.38 6.95
N TYR A 147 5.51 -10.79 6.01
CA TYR A 147 4.14 -10.26 5.88
C TYR A 147 3.33 -10.53 7.14
N GLU A 148 3.40 -11.75 7.69
CA GLU A 148 2.68 -12.11 8.91
C GLU A 148 3.11 -11.26 10.09
N ASP A 149 4.42 -11.17 10.31
CA ASP A 149 4.98 -10.42 11.43
C ASP A 149 4.69 -8.92 11.32
N ALA A 150 4.67 -8.36 10.10
CA ALA A 150 4.36 -6.94 9.89
C ALA A 150 2.89 -6.59 10.17
N HIS A 151 1.97 -7.51 9.89
CA HIS A 151 0.53 -7.25 9.87
C HIS A 151 -0.25 -7.92 11.00
N ARG A 152 0.35 -8.80 11.80
CA ARG A 152 -0.37 -9.53 12.86
C ARG A 152 -1.15 -8.62 13.81
N ASP A 153 -0.61 -7.45 14.16
CA ASP A 153 -1.28 -6.54 15.09
C ASP A 153 -2.36 -5.68 14.39
N VAL A 154 -2.45 -5.72 13.06
CA VAL A 154 -3.50 -5.03 12.28
C VAL A 154 -4.82 -5.78 12.38
N PHE A 155 -4.82 -7.09 12.64
CA PHE A 155 -6.02 -7.92 12.67
C PHE A 155 -6.19 -8.67 14.00
N GLU A 156 -7.44 -8.86 14.43
CA GLU A 156 -7.78 -9.60 15.64
C GLU A 156 -7.15 -11.00 15.64
N ASP A 157 -6.60 -11.40 16.79
CA ASP A 157 -5.91 -12.68 17.01
C ASP A 157 -4.72 -12.95 16.06
N GLY A 158 -4.24 -11.94 15.32
CA GLY A 158 -3.23 -12.13 14.28
C GLY A 158 -3.75 -12.85 13.03
N ASN A 159 -5.07 -12.93 12.85
CA ASN A 159 -5.69 -13.64 11.74
C ASN A 159 -5.77 -12.75 10.48
N LEU A 160 -4.80 -12.89 9.59
CA LEU A 160 -4.67 -12.07 8.38
C LEU A 160 -5.69 -12.44 7.29
N GLU A 161 -6.20 -13.67 7.31
CA GLU A 161 -7.11 -14.21 6.29
C GLU A 161 -8.54 -13.73 6.49
N THR A 162 -9.00 -13.69 7.74
CA THR A 162 -10.42 -13.42 8.05
C THR A 162 -10.63 -12.52 9.28
N GLY A 163 -9.57 -12.20 10.03
CA GLY A 163 -9.66 -11.35 11.21
C GLY A 163 -10.17 -9.95 10.88
N ARG A 164 -10.86 -9.34 11.84
CA ARG A 164 -11.31 -7.95 11.70
C ARG A 164 -10.15 -7.00 12.02
N PRO A 165 -10.11 -5.78 11.45
CA PRO A 165 -9.12 -4.78 11.85
C PRO A 165 -9.16 -4.50 13.36
N THR A 166 -7.98 -4.35 13.96
CA THR A 166 -7.83 -3.86 15.34
C THR A 166 -7.80 -2.32 15.37
N GLY A 167 -7.62 -1.75 16.56
CA GLY A 167 -7.37 -0.32 16.73
C GLY A 167 -5.95 0.15 16.36
N LYS A 168 -5.05 -0.72 15.88
CA LYS A 168 -3.68 -0.33 15.49
C LYS A 168 -3.70 0.69 14.36
N VAL A 169 -4.61 0.50 13.39
CA VAL A 169 -4.81 1.39 12.25
C VAL A 169 -6.24 1.89 12.32
N GLN A 170 -6.41 3.10 12.84
CA GLN A 170 -7.74 3.71 12.99
C GLN A 170 -8.40 3.93 11.62
N ASP A 171 -9.70 3.69 11.56
CA ASP A 171 -10.55 3.87 10.38
C ASP A 171 -10.02 3.15 9.13
N LEU A 172 -9.48 1.94 9.32
CA LEU A 172 -8.94 1.12 8.24
C LEU A 172 -10.07 0.64 7.32
N VAL A 173 -10.02 1.07 6.05
CA VAL A 173 -10.88 0.56 4.98
C VAL A 173 -10.28 -0.76 4.49
N LEU A 174 -10.89 -1.88 4.89
CA LEU A 174 -10.47 -3.21 4.50
C LEU A 174 -11.25 -3.71 3.27
N PHE A 175 -10.54 -4.12 2.23
CA PHE A 175 -11.13 -4.74 1.05
C PHE A 175 -10.84 -6.24 1.01
N GLU A 176 -11.88 -7.04 0.78
CA GLU A 176 -11.76 -8.45 0.40
C GLU A 176 -11.54 -8.53 -1.11
N ASN A 177 -10.33 -8.26 -1.58
CA ASN A 177 -10.07 -8.03 -3.01
C ASN A 177 -10.47 -9.19 -3.92
N GLU A 178 -10.48 -10.43 -3.43
CA GLU A 178 -10.94 -11.59 -4.21
C GLU A 178 -12.44 -11.60 -4.47
N LYS A 179 -13.22 -10.82 -3.72
CA LYS A 179 -14.68 -10.74 -3.79
C LYS A 179 -15.17 -9.47 -4.48
N MET A 180 -14.26 -8.64 -4.98
CA MET A 180 -14.56 -7.31 -5.52
C MET A 180 -13.92 -7.12 -6.88
N SER A 181 -14.63 -6.44 -7.79
CA SER A 181 -14.03 -5.96 -9.03
C SER A 181 -13.15 -4.74 -8.77
N MET A 182 -12.29 -4.39 -9.73
CA MET A 182 -11.52 -3.13 -9.66
C MET A 182 -12.46 -1.92 -9.62
N THR A 183 -13.56 -1.96 -10.37
CA THR A 183 -14.60 -0.92 -10.36
C THR A 183 -15.18 -0.73 -8.96
N ASP A 184 -15.48 -1.82 -8.24
CA ASP A 184 -16.01 -1.75 -6.87
C ASP A 184 -15.00 -1.12 -5.92
N VAL A 185 -13.73 -1.58 -5.97
CA VAL A 185 -12.65 -1.07 -5.11
C VAL A 185 -12.45 0.43 -5.34
N VAL A 186 -12.32 0.86 -6.60
CA VAL A 186 -12.19 2.28 -6.95
C VAL A 186 -13.41 3.06 -6.48
N GLY A 187 -14.61 2.51 -6.65
CA GLY A 187 -15.85 3.13 -6.19
C GLY A 187 -15.84 3.43 -4.69
N VAL A 188 -15.51 2.44 -3.87
CA VAL A 188 -15.43 2.64 -2.41
C VAL A 188 -14.30 3.62 -2.03
N CYS A 189 -13.14 3.54 -2.67
CA CYS A 189 -12.06 4.52 -2.46
C CYS A 189 -12.56 5.96 -2.72
N CYS A 190 -13.24 6.18 -3.83
CA CYS A 190 -13.79 7.48 -4.18
C CYS A 190 -14.86 7.97 -3.18
N GLU A 191 -15.73 7.07 -2.69
CA GLU A 191 -16.71 7.40 -1.64
C GLU A 191 -16.04 7.85 -0.34
N VAL A 192 -14.99 7.15 0.08
CA VAL A 192 -14.22 7.48 1.29
C VAL A 192 -13.56 8.86 1.16
N LEU A 193 -12.94 9.14 0.01
CA LEU A 193 -12.29 10.42 -0.27
C LEU A 193 -13.31 11.56 -0.36
N GLN A 194 -14.47 11.32 -0.98
CA GLN A 194 -15.58 12.29 -1.01
C GLN A 194 -16.05 12.65 0.41
N LYS A 195 -16.31 11.64 1.25
CA LYS A 195 -16.73 11.85 2.65
C LYS A 195 -15.69 12.64 3.44
N LYS A 196 -14.40 12.34 3.22
CA LYS A 196 -13.29 13.05 3.87
C LYS A 196 -13.30 14.55 3.56
N LEU A 197 -13.47 14.91 2.28
CA LEU A 197 -13.56 16.32 1.87
C LEU A 197 -14.80 17.02 2.41
N GLN A 198 -15.90 16.29 2.57
CA GLN A 198 -17.13 16.83 3.13
C GLN A 198 -17.11 16.93 4.67
N GLY A 199 -15.98 16.60 5.32
CA GLY A 199 -15.86 16.63 6.78
C GLY A 199 -16.71 15.58 7.49
N SER A 200 -17.14 14.52 6.78
CA SER A 200 -17.86 13.40 7.37
C SER A 200 -16.87 12.41 7.98
N ASN A 201 -17.22 11.82 9.13
CA ASN A 201 -16.44 10.71 9.69
C ASN A 201 -16.46 9.52 8.71
N ILE A 202 -15.28 8.93 8.49
CA ILE A 202 -15.08 7.70 7.71
C ILE A 202 -15.33 6.51 8.62
#